data_AF-A0A7K3S3Q1-F1
#
_entry.id   AF-A0A7K3S3Q1-F1
#
_cell.length_a   1.000
_cell.length_b   1.000
_cell.length_c   1.000
_cell.angle_alpha   90.00
_cell.angle_beta   90.00
_cell.angle_gamma   90.00
#
_symmetry.space_group_name_H-M   'P 1'
#
loop_
_entity.id
_entity.type
_entity.pdbx_description
1 polymer ?
#
loop_
_entity_poly.entity_id
_entity_poly.type
_entity_poly.pdbx_seq_one_letter_code
_entity_poly.pdbx_strand_id
1 'polypeptide(L)' 'MPRPVIGISTYQDPARWGVWEMPAVLLPAAYPRLVRAAGGLAVLLPPDDAEDAARD' A
#
# COMPACT_ATOMS: atom_id res chain seq x y z
N MET A 1 4.17 -24.53 2.13
CA MET A 1 5.06 -23.37 2.33
C MET A 1 4.26 -22.25 2.99
N PRO A 2 4.85 -21.44 3.89
CA PRO A 2 4.15 -20.28 4.43
C PRO A 2 3.80 -19.32 3.29
N ARG A 3 2.62 -18.69 3.38
CA ARG A 3 2.19 -17.67 2.42
C ARG A 3 3.15 -16.47 2.47
N PRO A 4 3.81 -16.07 1.36
CA PRO A 4 4.70 -14.92 1.36
C PRO A 4 3.95 -13.63 1.75
N VAL A 5 4.58 -12.80 2.57
CA VAL A 5 4.09 -11.46 2.91
C VAL A 5 4.78 -10.46 1.99
N ILE A 6 4.00 -9.70 1.23
CA ILE A 6 4.50 -8.77 0.21
C ILE A 6 4.02 -7.35 0.55
N GLY A 7 4.96 -6.46 0.84
CA GLY A 7 4.70 -5.03 0.99
C GLY A 7 4.47 -4.36 -0.36
N ILE A 8 3.48 -3.47 -0.42
CA ILE A 8 3.17 -2.64 -1.58
C ILE A 8 3.17 -1.19 -1.11
N SER A 9 4.05 -0.37 -1.67
CA SER A 9 4.07 1.07 -1.40
C SER A 9 2.78 1.73 -1.89
N THR A 10 2.39 2.79 -1.18
CA THR A 10 1.20 3.59 -1.49
C THR A 10 1.61 5.02 -1.83
N TYR A 11 0.66 5.76 -2.38
CA TYR A 11 0.81 7.19 -2.68
C TYR A 11 0.00 8.00 -1.67
N GLN A 12 0.39 9.26 -1.46
CA GLN A 12 -0.45 10.22 -0.77
C GLN A 12 -1.03 11.20 -1.78
N ASP A 13 -2.35 11.17 -1.95
CA ASP A 13 -3.09 12.02 -2.88
C ASP A 13 -4.39 12.55 -2.28
N PRO A 14 -4.90 13.72 -2.72
CA PRO A 14 -6.27 14.14 -2.39
C PRO A 14 -7.28 13.11 -2.88
N ALA A 15 -8.17 12.66 -1.99
CA ALA A 15 -9.17 11.66 -2.33
C ALA A 15 -10.53 11.93 -1.69
N ARG A 16 -11.57 11.35 -2.29
CA ARG A 16 -12.96 11.45 -1.81
C ARG A 16 -13.57 10.05 -1.70
N TRP A 17 -14.05 9.69 -0.51
CA TRP A 17 -14.78 8.44 -0.29
C TRP A 17 -15.79 8.59 0.86
N GLY A 18 -17.03 8.15 0.63
CA GLY A 18 -18.10 8.37 1.61
C GLY A 18 -18.27 9.85 1.94
N VAL A 19 -18.08 10.21 3.20
CA VAL A 19 -18.16 11.59 3.71
C VAL A 19 -16.81 12.31 3.77
N TRP A 20 -15.73 11.65 3.36
CA TRP A 20 -14.37 12.20 3.47
C TRP A 20 -13.94 12.88 2.17
N GLU A 21 -13.27 14.02 2.33
CA GLU A 21 -12.55 14.75 1.28
C GLU A 21 -11.27 15.32 1.91
N MET A 22 -10.17 14.58 1.78
CA MET A 22 -8.89 14.91 2.42
C MET A 22 -7.73 14.14 1.75
N PRO A 23 -6.46 14.50 2.03
CA PRO A 23 -5.33 13.66 1.64
C PRO A 23 -5.46 12.25 2.20
N ALA A 24 -5.17 11.26 1.38
CA ALA A 24 -5.25 9.85 1.74
C ALA A 24 -4.04 9.08 1.23
N VAL A 25 -3.63 8.09 2.01
CA VAL A 25 -2.62 7.11 1.65
C VAL A 25 -3.31 5.94 0.95
N LEU A 26 -3.15 5.84 -0.37
CA LEU A 26 -3.90 4.92 -1.21
C LEU A 26 -3.09 4.35 -2.39
N LEU A 27 -3.64 3.32 -3.01
CA LEU A 27 -3.17 2.79 -4.30
C LEU A 27 -4.34 2.15 -5.06
N PRO A 28 -4.23 1.96 -6.39
CA PRO A 28 -5.23 1.21 -7.15
C PRO A 28 -5.47 -0.20 -6.60
N ALA A 29 -6.74 -0.57 -6.44
CA ALA A 29 -7.14 -1.86 -5.86
C ALA A 29 -6.63 -3.10 -6.62
N ALA A 30 -6.18 -2.93 -7.87
CA ALA A 30 -5.61 -4.00 -8.68
C ALA A 30 -4.32 -4.57 -8.07
N TYR A 31 -3.43 -3.75 -7.50
CA TYR A 31 -2.15 -4.21 -6.95
C TYR A 31 -2.29 -5.25 -5.83
N PRO A 32 -3.04 -4.99 -4.74
CA PRO A 32 -3.23 -6.01 -3.70
C PRO A 32 -4.03 -7.22 -4.21
N ARG A 33 -4.88 -7.07 -5.23
CA ARG A 33 -5.59 -8.20 -5.85
C ARG A 33 -4.64 -9.11 -6.61
N LEU A 34 -3.70 -8.56 -7.38
CA LEU A 34 -2.70 -9.32 -8.13
C LEU A 34 -1.77 -10.09 -7.20
N VAL A 35 -1.30 -9.48 -6.10
CA VAL A 35 -0.50 -10.17 -5.07
C VAL A 35 -1.26 -11.36 -4.47
N ARG A 36 -2.54 -11.17 -4.15
CA ARG A 36 -3.39 -12.26 -3.62
C ARG A 36 -3.60 -13.37 -4.65
N ALA A 37 -3.82 -13.02 -5.92
CA ALA A 37 -3.98 -13.98 -7.01
C ALA A 37 -2.70 -14.81 -7.24
N ALA A 38 -1.52 -14.23 -6.98
CA ALA A 38 -0.24 -14.93 -7.01
C ALA A 38 0.04 -15.79 -5.75
N GLY A 39 -0.90 -15.87 -4.80
CA GLY A 39 -0.76 -16.65 -3.58
C GLY A 39 -0.06 -15.93 -2.42
N GLY A 40 0.17 -14.61 -2.52
CA GLY A 40 0.76 -13.79 -1.47
C GLY A 40 -0.27 -13.15 -0.50
N LEU A 41 0.21 -12.67 0.64
CA LEU A 41 -0.50 -11.76 1.54
C LEU A 41 0.00 -10.33 1.28
N ALA A 42 -0.88 -9.48 0.74
CA ALA A 42 -0.56 -8.07 0.50
C ALA A 42 -0.63 -7.25 1.80
N VAL A 43 0.40 -6.44 2.04
CA VAL A 43 0.47 -5.41 3.08
C VAL A 43 0.64 -4.05 2.40
N LEU A 44 -0.16 -3.06 2.78
CA LEU A 44 -0.03 -1.70 2.26
C LEU A 44 0.93 -0.92 3.15
N LEU A 45 1.97 -0.36 2.55
CA LEU A 45 2.98 0.42 3.23
C LEU A 45 2.76 1.90 2.91
N PRO A 46 2.57 2.77 3.93
CA PRO A 46 2.51 4.21 3.71
C PRO A 46 3.83 4.70 3.10
N PRO A 47 3.82 5.86 2.39
CA PRO A 47 5.06 6.53 2.09
C PRO A 47 5.69 7.00 3.41
N ASP A 48 6.90 6.52 3.69
CA ASP A 48 7.75 7.07 4.75
C ASP A 48 8.65 8.18 4.15
N ASP A 49 9.21 9.03 5.00
CA ASP A 49 10.27 9.94 4.55
C ASP A 49 11.43 9.11 3.98
N ALA A 50 11.96 9.52 2.82
CA ALA A 50 13.02 8.79 2.14
C ALA A 50 14.27 8.60 3.01
N GLU A 51 14.49 9.51 3.97
CA GLU A 51 15.58 9.44 4.96
C GLU A 51 15.37 8.33 6.00
N ASP A 52 14.13 7.96 6.30
CA ASP A 52 13.82 6.89 7.26
C ASP A 52 13.77 5.50 6.59
N ALA A 53 13.48 5.45 5.28
CA ALA A 53 13.43 4.22 4.50
C ALA A 53 14.80 3.53 4.28
N ALA A 54 15.91 4.27 4.45
CA ALA A 54 17.27 3.81 4.18
C ALA A 54 18.14 3.64 5.44
N ARG A 55 17.56 3.68 6.65
CA ARG A 55 18.35 3.48 7.88
C ARG A 55 18.76 2.03 8.03
N ASP A 56 20.08 1.82 8.10
CA ASP A 56 20.74 0.55 8.43
C ASP A 56 20.41 0.07 9.85
#